data_AF-A0AAC9HL80-F1
#
_entry.id   AF-A0AAC9HL80-F1
#
_cell.length_a   1.000
_cell.length_b   1.000
_cell.length_c   1.000
_cell.angle_alpha   90.00
_cell.angle_beta   90.00
_cell.angle_gamma   90.00
#
_symmetry.space_group_name_H-M   'P 1'
#
loop_
_entity.id
_entity.type
_entity.pdbx_description
1 polymer ?
#
loop_
_entity_poly.entity_id
_entity_poly.type
_entity_poly.pdbx_seq_one_letter_code
_entity_poly.pdbx_strand_id
1 'polypeptide(L)'
;MIRSVVVSLLTGWQEDPFYYDFDDPEEYNHSIEEAGEQLQLPADLISDIRAWDAEYQATYNPDEFHKSGFSSPEIAAAWRERGKELAARIKRESPVTASVDYQANGLIPKGSCMF
;
A
#
# COMPACT_ATOMS: atom_id res chain seq x y z
N MET A 1 11.38 -23.21 5.84
CA MET A 1 10.29 -22.87 4.91
C MET A 1 10.38 -21.37 4.72
N ILE A 2 10.44 -20.87 3.48
CA ILE A 2 10.29 -19.44 3.23
C ILE A 2 8.82 -19.11 3.54
N ARG A 3 8.56 -18.21 4.49
CA ARG A 3 7.20 -17.79 4.82
C ARG A 3 6.62 -17.05 3.62
N SER A 4 5.41 -17.40 3.22
CA SER A 4 4.72 -16.80 2.07
C SER A 4 3.65 -15.86 2.62
N VAL A 5 3.85 -14.55 2.46
CA VAL A 5 3.03 -13.50 3.09
C VAL A 5 1.97 -12.99 2.11
N VAL A 6 0.70 -12.95 2.54
CA VAL A 6 -0.39 -12.34 1.77
C VAL A 6 -0.51 -10.88 2.22
N VAL A 7 -0.19 -9.95 1.32
CA VAL A 7 -0.15 -8.51 1.62
C VAL A 7 -1.45 -7.86 1.15
N SER A 8 -2.08 -7.05 1.99
CA SER A 8 -3.08 -6.08 1.57
C SER A 8 -2.44 -4.69 1.52
N LEU A 9 -2.53 -4.03 0.37
CA LEU A 9 -2.03 -2.67 0.17
C LEU A 9 -3.24 -1.72 0.11
N LEU A 10 -3.48 -0.99 1.20
CA LEU A 10 -4.65 -0.15 1.44
C LEU A 10 -4.20 1.16 2.08
N THR A 11 -4.56 2.31 1.52
CA THR A 11 -4.23 3.61 2.12
C THR A 11 -5.40 4.18 2.90
N GLY A 12 -5.16 4.45 4.18
CA GLY A 12 -5.98 5.31 5.03
C GLY A 12 -5.29 6.66 5.24
N TRP A 13 -6.03 7.69 5.65
CA TRP A 13 -5.39 8.94 6.07
C TRP A 13 -4.72 8.74 7.42
N GLN A 14 -3.47 9.19 7.53
CA GLN A 14 -2.64 9.06 8.72
C GLN A 14 -2.37 7.60 9.13
N GLU A 15 -2.48 6.67 8.18
CA GLU A 15 -2.23 5.24 8.36
C GLU A 15 -1.18 4.77 7.35
N ASP A 16 -0.38 3.79 7.74
CA ASP A 16 0.57 3.15 6.83
C ASP A 16 -0.14 2.18 5.86
N PRO A 17 0.38 2.00 4.63
CA PRO A 17 -0.38 1.34 3.58
C PRO A 17 -0.35 -0.20 3.63
N PHE A 18 0.47 -0.80 4.49
CA PHE A 18 0.73 -2.24 4.48
C PHE A 18 -0.05 -2.98 5.56
N TYR A 19 -0.80 -4.00 5.15
CA TYR A 19 -1.50 -4.88 6.08
C TYR A 19 -1.26 -6.37 5.80
N TYR A 20 -0.73 -7.09 6.79
CA TYR A 20 -0.50 -8.55 6.72
C TYR A 20 -0.16 -9.14 8.10
N ASP A 21 -0.34 -10.45 8.23
CA ASP A 21 0.10 -11.23 9.39
C ASP A 21 1.57 -11.66 9.17
N PHE A 22 2.47 -11.19 10.03
CA PHE A 22 3.90 -11.53 9.94
C PHE A 22 4.47 -12.31 11.08
N ASP A 23 4.20 -12.03 12.34
CA ASP A 23 4.74 -12.80 13.47
C ASP A 23 3.74 -12.77 14.64
N ASP A 24 3.15 -11.61 14.87
CA ASP A 24 2.01 -11.43 15.76
C ASP A 24 0.69 -11.39 14.95
N PRO A 25 -0.24 -12.34 15.14
CA PRO A 25 -1.53 -12.33 14.47
C PRO A 25 -2.48 -11.22 14.97
N GLU A 26 -2.10 -10.42 15.97
CA GLU A 26 -2.84 -9.22 16.39
C GLU A 26 -2.32 -7.94 15.70
N GLU A 27 -1.10 -7.96 15.15
CA GLU A 27 -0.48 -6.83 14.48
C GLU A 27 -0.66 -6.92 12.95
N TYR A 28 -1.64 -6.17 12.46
CA TYR A 28 -2.00 -6.21 11.05
C TYR A 28 -1.42 -5.07 10.23
N ASN A 29 -1.14 -3.90 10.80
CA ASN A 29 -0.64 -2.73 10.07
C ASN A 29 0.85 -2.56 10.32
N HIS A 30 1.64 -2.42 9.26
CA HIS A 30 3.09 -2.30 9.32
C HIS A 30 3.51 -1.01 8.62
N SER A 31 4.51 -0.32 9.16
CA SER A 31 5.10 0.84 8.48
C SER A 31 5.75 0.44 7.15
N ILE A 32 5.95 1.41 6.27
CA ILE A 32 6.64 1.19 4.98
C ILE A 32 8.06 0.63 5.21
N GLU A 33 8.73 1.08 6.26
CA GLU A 33 10.08 0.65 6.63
C GLU A 33 10.09 -0.79 7.16
N GLU A 34 9.19 -1.12 8.09
CA GLU A 34 9.03 -2.50 8.59
C GLU A 34 8.67 -3.46 7.47
N ALA A 35 7.74 -3.06 6.58
CA ALA A 35 7.38 -3.85 5.41
C ALA A 35 8.56 -4.03 4.45
N GLY A 36 9.42 -3.02 4.30
CA GLY A 36 10.65 -3.14 3.52
C GLY A 36 11.59 -4.22 4.04
N GLU A 37 11.77 -4.29 5.36
CA GLU A 37 12.62 -5.29 5.99
C GLU A 37 11.98 -6.69 5.97
N GLN A 38 10.73 -6.81 6.42
CA GLN A 38 10.01 -8.07 6.55
C GLN A 38 9.70 -8.71 5.19
N LEU A 39 9.29 -7.91 4.21
CA LEU A 39 9.00 -8.37 2.85
C LEU A 39 10.24 -8.35 1.95
N GLN A 40 11.40 -7.93 2.46
CA GLN A 40 12.67 -7.89 1.73
C GLN A 40 12.58 -7.09 0.42
N LEU A 41 11.94 -5.93 0.47
CA LEU A 41 11.74 -5.05 -0.70
C LEU A 41 13.01 -4.25 -1.02
N PRO A 42 13.31 -4.02 -2.31
CA PRO A 42 14.45 -3.19 -2.67
C PRO A 42 14.20 -1.72 -2.33
N ALA A 43 15.28 -0.99 -2.03
CA ALA A 43 15.21 0.37 -1.49
C ALA A 43 14.57 1.39 -2.45
N ASP A 44 14.69 1.19 -3.75
CA ASP A 44 14.04 2.01 -4.77
C ASP A 44 12.52 1.83 -4.74
N LEU A 45 12.03 0.59 -4.63
CA LEU A 45 10.60 0.30 -4.49
C LEU A 45 10.03 0.92 -3.22
N ILE A 46 10.75 0.85 -2.10
CA ILE A 46 10.36 1.54 -0.85
C ILE A 46 10.25 3.04 -1.04
N SER A 47 11.20 3.66 -1.75
CA SER A 47 11.14 5.09 -2.07
C SER A 47 9.91 5.43 -2.92
N ASP A 48 9.59 4.60 -3.91
CA ASP A 48 8.44 4.83 -4.79
C ASP A 48 7.11 4.67 -4.05
N ILE A 49 7.00 3.68 -3.15
CA ILE A 49 5.83 3.48 -2.30
C ILE A 49 5.64 4.66 -1.35
N ARG A 50 6.72 5.15 -0.73
CA ARG A 50 6.66 6.32 0.16
C ARG A 50 6.19 7.57 -0.58
N ALA A 51 6.68 7.80 -1.80
CA ALA A 51 6.23 8.92 -2.62
C ALA A 51 4.75 8.80 -3.00
N TRP A 52 4.30 7.60 -3.34
CA TRP A 52 2.91 7.31 -3.66
C TRP A 52 1.95 7.47 -2.47
N ASP A 53 2.33 7.01 -1.28
CA ASP A 53 1.54 7.22 -0.06
C ASP A 53 1.53 8.70 0.34
N ALA A 54 2.68 9.37 0.35
CA ALA A 54 2.77 10.79 0.69
C ALA A 54 1.88 11.68 -0.19
N GLU A 55 1.70 11.31 -1.46
CA GLU A 55 0.75 12.00 -2.35
C GLU A 55 -0.70 11.87 -1.88
N TYR A 56 -1.10 10.69 -1.40
CA TYR A 56 -2.43 10.48 -0.80
C TYR A 56 -2.58 11.24 0.51
N GLN A 57 -1.57 11.15 1.40
CA GLN A 57 -1.58 11.85 2.69
C GLN A 57 -1.63 13.37 2.51
N ALA A 58 -1.00 13.92 1.46
CA ALA A 58 -1.08 15.35 1.14
C ALA A 58 -2.50 15.83 0.76
N THR A 59 -3.42 14.91 0.45
CA THR A 59 -4.82 15.25 0.20
C THR A 59 -5.66 15.39 1.47
N TYR A 60 -5.10 15.03 2.62
CA TYR A 60 -5.80 15.11 3.90
C TYR A 60 -5.92 16.55 4.39
N ASN A 61 -7.14 16.98 4.70
CA ASN A 61 -7.45 18.25 5.31
C ASN A 61 -7.94 18.02 6.76
N PRO A 62 -7.10 18.25 7.78
CA PRO A 62 -7.48 18.02 9.18
C PRO A 62 -8.50 19.04 9.71
N ASP A 63 -8.62 20.21 9.08
CA ASP A 63 -9.58 21.24 9.47
C ASP A 63 -10.98 20.98 8.89
N GLU A 64 -11.03 20.38 7.70
CA GLU A 64 -12.27 20.05 7.00
C GLU A 64 -12.19 18.65 6.36
N PHE A 65 -12.33 17.60 7.17
CA PHE A 65 -12.20 16.20 6.74
C PHE A 65 -13.00 15.83 5.47
N HIS A 66 -14.18 16.42 5.29
CA HIS A 66 -15.05 16.16 4.13
C HIS A 66 -14.54 16.78 2.82
N LYS A 67 -13.55 17.68 2.89
CA LYS A 67 -12.84 18.27 1.74
C LYS A 67 -11.52 17.57 1.46
N SER A 68 -11.15 16.56 2.25
CA SER A 68 -10.00 15.72 1.96
C SER A 68 -10.19 14.93 0.67
N GLY A 69 -9.10 14.55 0.04
CA GLY A 69 -9.08 13.79 -1.22
C GLY A 69 -8.54 14.60 -2.39
N PHE A 70 -8.35 13.91 -3.52
CA PHE A 70 -7.75 14.50 -4.71
C PHE A 70 -8.60 15.64 -5.28
N SER A 71 -7.93 16.68 -5.79
CA SER A 71 -8.56 17.85 -6.41
C SER A 71 -9.30 17.55 -7.71
N SER A 72 -9.02 16.41 -8.35
CA SER A 72 -9.71 15.96 -9.55
C SER A 72 -9.78 14.43 -9.67
N PRO A 73 -10.80 13.89 -10.36
CA PRO A 73 -10.89 12.46 -10.66
C PRO A 73 -9.70 11.90 -11.46
N GLU A 74 -9.11 12.70 -12.34
CA GLU A 74 -7.98 12.33 -13.19
C GLU A 74 -6.72 12.08 -12.37
N ILE A 75 -6.43 12.96 -11.40
CA ILE A 75 -5.30 12.77 -10.47
C ILE A 75 -5.52 11.52 -9.64
N ALA A 76 -6.73 11.33 -9.11
CA ALA A 76 -7.07 10.13 -8.34
C ALA A 76 -6.90 8.85 -9.18
N ALA A 77 -7.26 8.88 -10.47
CA ALA A 77 -7.07 7.76 -11.39
C ALA A 77 -5.59 7.47 -11.64
N ALA A 78 -4.78 8.49 -11.91
CA ALA A 78 -3.34 8.33 -12.12
C ALA A 78 -2.62 7.80 -10.87
N TRP A 79 -3.03 8.24 -9.68
CA TRP A 79 -2.54 7.70 -8.41
C TRP A 79 -2.92 6.22 -8.23
N ARG A 80 -4.15 5.81 -8.59
CA ARG A 80 -4.58 4.41 -8.54
C ARG A 80 -3.80 3.51 -9.50
N GLU A 81 -3.56 3.95 -10.73
CA GLU A 81 -2.79 3.15 -11.70
C GLU A 81 -1.35 2.95 -11.23
N ARG A 82 -0.70 3.99 -10.68
CA ARG A 82 0.63 3.84 -10.06
C ARG A 82 0.61 2.86 -8.88
N GLY A 83 -0.44 2.89 -8.05
CA GLY A 83 -0.59 1.92 -6.96
C GLY A 83 -0.67 0.47 -7.45
N LYS A 84 -1.33 0.21 -8.59
CA LYS A 84 -1.34 -1.12 -9.21
C LYS A 84 0.04 -1.55 -9.68
N GLU A 85 0.79 -0.65 -10.32
CA GLU A 85 2.16 -0.92 -10.74
C GLU A 85 3.05 -1.26 -9.54
N LEU A 86 2.93 -0.51 -8.44
CA LEU A 86 3.65 -0.78 -7.20
C LEU A 86 3.27 -2.13 -6.58
N ALA A 87 1.98 -2.47 -6.55
CA ALA A 87 1.51 -3.77 -6.06
C ALA A 87 2.11 -4.94 -6.88
N ALA A 88 2.13 -4.81 -8.21
CA ALA A 88 2.75 -5.80 -9.08
C ALA A 88 4.28 -5.88 -8.85
N ARG A 89 4.94 -4.75 -8.59
CA ARG A 89 6.37 -4.72 -8.23
C ARG A 89 6.64 -5.43 -6.91
N ILE A 90 5.86 -5.17 -5.86
CA ILE A 90 5.97 -5.85 -4.56
C ILE A 90 5.92 -7.37 -4.76
N LYS A 91 4.93 -7.86 -5.50
CA LYS A 91 4.78 -9.30 -5.77
C LYS A 91 5.97 -9.89 -6.54
N ARG A 92 6.53 -9.14 -7.49
CA ARG A 92 7.62 -9.59 -8.36
C ARG A 92 8.99 -9.54 -7.68
N GLU A 93 9.22 -8.51 -6.87
CA GLU A 93 10.54 -8.15 -6.33
C GLU A 93 10.74 -8.69 -4.90
N SER A 94 9.66 -9.00 -4.17
CA SER A 94 9.74 -9.70 -2.89
C SER A 94 9.83 -11.22 -3.06
N PRO A 95 10.83 -11.90 -2.46
CA PRO A 95 10.92 -13.35 -2.45
C PRO A 95 9.95 -14.02 -1.45
N VAL A 96 9.35 -13.26 -0.53
CA VAL A 96 8.48 -13.78 0.54
C VAL A 96 7.01 -13.41 0.33
N THR A 97 6.68 -12.49 -0.58
CA THR A 97 5.28 -12.13 -0.86
C THR A 97 4.59 -13.20 -1.71
N ALA A 98 3.55 -13.81 -1.16
CA ALA A 98 2.66 -14.77 -1.81
C ALA A 98 1.77 -14.10 -2.85
N SER A 99 1.14 -13.00 -2.46
CA SER A 99 0.16 -12.25 -3.25
C SER A 99 0.00 -10.83 -2.68
N VAL A 100 -0.48 -9.92 -3.51
CA VAL A 100 -0.80 -8.54 -3.11
C VAL A 100 -2.26 -8.24 -3.47
N ASP A 101 -3.07 -7.90 -2.47
CA ASP A 101 -4.44 -7.40 -2.60
C ASP A 101 -4.40 -5.87 -2.56
N TYR A 102 -4.42 -5.23 -3.72
CA TYR A 102 -4.39 -3.77 -3.81
C TYR A 102 -5.80 -3.20 -3.76
N GLN A 103 -6.09 -2.41 -2.71
CA GLN A 103 -7.42 -1.87 -2.43
C GLN A 103 -7.52 -0.35 -2.72
N ALA A 104 -6.41 0.29 -3.11
CA ALA A 104 -6.30 1.76 -3.18
C ALA A 104 -6.69 2.38 -1.82
N ASN A 105 -7.61 3.33 -1.78
CA ASN A 105 -8.21 3.87 -0.54
C ASN A 105 -9.56 3.20 -0.21
N GLY A 106 -9.68 1.89 -0.46
CA GLY A 106 -10.91 1.11 -0.28
C GLY A 106 -11.86 1.13 -1.48
N LEU A 107 -11.51 1.81 -2.57
CA LEU A 107 -12.29 1.83 -3.82
C LEU A 107 -12.20 0.52 -4.61
N ILE A 108 -11.09 -0.21 -4.48
CA ILE A 108 -10.94 -1.52 -5.10
C ILE A 108 -11.39 -2.57 -4.06
N PRO A 109 -12.37 -3.43 -4.36
CA PRO A 109 -12.88 -4.39 -3.39
C PRO A 109 -11.80 -5.31 -2.85
N LYS A 110 -11.84 -5.59 -1.54
CA LYS A 110 -10.98 -6.59 -0.88
C LYS A 110 -11.01 -7.92 -1.63
N GLY A 111 -9.83 -8.52 -1.82
CA GLY A 111 -9.63 -9.76 -2.56
C GLY A 111 -9.43 -9.56 -4.07
N SER A 112 -9.28 -8.32 -4.54
CA SER A 112 -8.88 -8.01 -5.92
C SER A 112 -7.38 -8.22 -6.07
N CYS A 113 -6.98 -9.49 -6.09
CA CYS A 113 -5.59 -9.88 -6.17
C CYS A 113 -4.96 -9.37 -7.48
N MET A 114 -3.85 -8.64 -7.36
CA MET A 114 -3.05 -8.24 -8.51
C MET A 114 -1.99 -9.32 -8.73
N PHE A 115 -2.10 -10.05 -9.84
CA PHE A 115 -1.27 -11.22 -10.17
C PHE A 115 0.11 -10.86 -10.72
#